data_AF-X1RT18-F1
#
_entry.id   AF-X1RT18-F1
#
_cell.length_a   1.000
_cell.length_b   1.000
_cell.length_c   1.000
_cell.angle_alpha   90.00
_cell.angle_beta   90.00
_cell.angle_gamma   90.00
#
_symmetry.space_group_name_H-M   'P 1'
#
loop_
_entity.id
_entity.type
_entity.pdbx_description
1 polymer ?
#
loop_
_entity_poly.entity_id
_entity_poly.type
_entity_poly.pdbx_seq_one_letter_code
_entity_poly.pdbx_strand_id
1 'polypeptide(L)'
;MLRFVVGDDNFWKILKKYAQDYAYTSATTEDFQDVCEQVYGTELEWFFDQWIYKAGYPSYQFGWGYSGQNKVRVIINQTQEDFPTFKCLLNLSFSSH
;
A
#
# COMPACT_ATOMS: atom_id res chain seq x y z
N MET A 1 -0.39 -4.49 -1.46
CA MET A 1 -0.37 -3.14 -0.88
C MET A 1 0.59 -3.03 0.31
N LEU A 2 0.42 -3.83 1.36
CA LEU A 2 1.31 -3.80 2.53
C LEU A 2 2.80 -3.93 2.17
N ARG A 3 3.15 -4.85 1.27
CA ARG A 3 4.52 -5.04 0.76
C ARG A 3 5.18 -3.77 0.21
N PHE A 4 4.42 -2.85 -0.41
CA PHE A 4 4.97 -1.59 -0.89
C PHE A 4 5.23 -0.60 0.26
N VAL A 5 4.46 -0.68 1.34
CA VAL A 5 4.62 0.17 2.52
C VAL A 5 5.79 -0.31 3.37
N VAL A 6 5.84 -1.61 3.68
CA VAL A 6 6.86 -2.16 4.59
C VAL A 6 8.17 -2.54 3.89
N GLY A 7 8.14 -2.66 2.56
CA GLY A 7 9.26 -3.17 1.75
C GLY A 7 9.30 -4.71 1.68
N ASP A 8 9.99 -5.24 0.67
CA ASP A 8 10.09 -6.68 0.41
C ASP A 8 10.64 -7.48 1.60
N ASP A 9 11.77 -7.03 2.14
CA ASP A 9 12.47 -7.75 3.20
C ASP A 9 11.63 -7.85 4.48
N ASN A 10 11.00 -6.74 4.87
CA ASN A 10 10.14 -6.73 6.05
C ASN A 10 8.86 -7.51 5.81
N PHE A 11 8.29 -7.46 4.60
CA PHE A 11 7.10 -8.24 4.27
C PHE A 11 7.33 -9.75 4.47
N TRP A 12 8.46 -10.27 4.00
CA TRP A 12 8.80 -11.68 4.21
C TRP A 12 9.09 -12.01 5.68
N LYS A 13 9.75 -11.11 6.41
CA LYS A 13 9.96 -11.26 7.86
C LYS A 13 8.65 -11.30 8.64
N ILE A 14 7.70 -10.41 8.31
CA ILE A 14 6.36 -10.36 8.89
C ILE A 14 5.64 -11.68 8.65
N LEU A 15 5.59 -12.15 7.40
CA LEU A 15 4.93 -13.42 7.08
C LEU A 15 5.54 -14.60 7.83
N LYS A 16 6.88 -14.65 7.90
CA LYS A 16 7.58 -15.71 8.63
C LYS A 16 7.28 -15.66 10.12
N LYS A 17 7.29 -14.47 10.72
CA LYS A 17 7.01 -14.27 12.15
C LYS A 17 5.56 -14.60 12.48
N TYR A 18 4.62 -14.08 11.70
CA TYR A 18 3.19 -14.36 11.85
C TYR A 18 2.89 -15.86 11.73
N ALA A 19 3.47 -16.54 10.73
CA ALA A 19 3.32 -17.98 10.58
C ALA A 19 3.95 -18.77 11.73
N GLN A 20 5.01 -18.29 12.38
CA GLN A 20 5.61 -18.94 13.55
C GLN A 20 4.77 -18.71 14.81
N ASP A 21 4.32 -17.49 15.04
CA ASP A 21 3.62 -17.08 16.26
C ASP A 21 2.17 -17.60 16.28
N TYR A 22 1.52 -17.69 15.11
CA TYR A 22 0.11 -18.06 14.98
C TYR A 22 -0.12 -19.34 14.14
N ALA A 23 0.92 -20.16 13.94
CA ALA A 23 0.74 -21.48 13.34
C ALA A 23 -0.27 -22.30 14.16
N TYR A 24 -1.33 -22.77 13.49
CA TYR A 24 -2.39 -23.61 14.06
C TYR A 24 -3.28 -22.92 15.11
N THR A 25 -3.26 -21.59 15.19
CA THR A 25 -4.16 -20.80 16.04
C THR A 25 -5.06 -19.89 15.20
N SER A 26 -6.11 -19.37 15.82
CA SER A 26 -6.90 -18.29 15.23
C SER A 26 -6.24 -16.95 15.59
N ALA A 27 -5.82 -16.21 14.58
CA ALA A 27 -5.30 -14.86 14.73
C ALA A 27 -6.32 -13.84 14.20
N THR A 28 -6.40 -12.68 14.85
CA THR A 28 -7.23 -11.56 14.38
C THR A 28 -6.44 -10.65 13.44
N THR A 29 -7.14 -9.70 12.82
CA THR A 29 -6.48 -8.62 12.06
C THR A 29 -5.56 -7.79 12.95
N GLU A 30 -5.95 -7.58 14.21
CA GLU A 30 -5.18 -6.81 15.21
C GLU A 30 -3.87 -7.53 15.54
N ASP A 31 -3.90 -8.84 15.75
CA ASP A 31 -2.71 -9.67 15.91
C ASP A 31 -1.73 -9.53 14.73
N PHE A 32 -2.28 -9.52 13.50
CA PHE A 32 -1.46 -9.33 12.30
C PHE A 32 -0.89 -7.91 12.22
N GLN A 33 -1.66 -6.89 12.59
CA GLN A 33 -1.18 -5.50 12.66
C GLN A 33 -0.01 -5.38 13.65
N ASP A 34 -0.13 -5.94 14.85
CA ASP A 34 0.91 -5.90 15.87
C ASP A 34 2.22 -6.53 15.38
N VAL A 35 2.15 -7.69 14.72
CA VAL A 35 3.34 -8.33 14.12
C VAL A 35 3.93 -7.46 13.01
N CYS A 36 3.10 -6.80 12.21
CA CYS A 36 3.57 -5.90 11.17
C CYS A 36 4.32 -4.71 11.76
N GLU A 37 3.75 -4.03 12.76
CA GLU A 37 4.35 -2.88 13.43
C GLU A 37 5.62 -3.26 14.20
N GLN A 38 5.66 -4.44 14.82
CA GLN A 38 6.84 -4.94 15.52
C GLN A 38 8.03 -5.18 14.57
N VAL A 39 7.79 -5.69 13.36
CA VAL A 39 8.85 -5.96 12.38
C VAL A 39 9.23 -4.70 11.60
N TYR A 40 8.24 -3.86 11.25
CA TYR A 40 8.45 -2.65 10.46
C TYR A 40 8.98 -1.48 11.32
N GLY A 41 8.67 -1.45 12.62
CA GLY A 41 9.13 -0.43 13.56
C GLY A 41 8.41 0.91 13.42
N THR A 42 7.26 0.97 12.74
CA THR A 42 6.43 2.17 12.57
C THR A 42 4.97 1.78 12.64
N GLU A 43 4.12 2.66 13.18
CA GLU A 43 2.67 2.49 13.21
C GLU A 43 2.09 2.34 11.79
N LEU A 44 1.28 1.30 11.62
CA LEU A 44 0.59 0.94 10.38
C LEU A 44 -0.93 1.09 10.52
N GLU A 45 -1.41 1.67 11.62
CA GLU A 45 -2.83 1.94 11.87
C GLU A 45 -3.52 2.61 10.66
N TRP A 46 -2.89 3.62 10.06
CA TRP A 46 -3.43 4.28 8.86
C TRP A 46 -3.63 3.33 7.68
N PHE A 47 -2.79 2.30 7.55
CA PHE A 47 -2.90 1.31 6.49
C PHE A 47 -4.05 0.35 6.78
N PHE A 48 -4.14 -0.17 8.01
CA PHE A 48 -5.19 -1.10 8.40
C PHE A 48 -6.57 -0.43 8.41
N ASP A 49 -6.67 0.79 8.95
CA ASP A 49 -7.89 1.61 8.91
C ASP A 49 -8.37 1.80 7.46
N GLN A 50 -7.44 2.14 6.56
CA GLN A 50 -7.79 2.42 5.17
C GLN A 50 -8.07 1.16 4.32
N TRP A 51 -7.33 0.07 4.52
CA TRP A 51 -7.37 -1.11 3.64
C TRP A 51 -8.16 -2.29 4.19
N ILE A 52 -8.36 -2.38 5.50
CA ILE A 52 -9.12 -3.46 6.15
C ILE A 52 -10.45 -2.95 6.69
N TYR A 53 -10.47 -1.83 7.40
CA TYR A 53 -11.68 -1.37 8.10
C TYR A 53 -12.58 -0.48 7.23
N LYS A 54 -12.00 0.37 6.39
CA LYS A 54 -12.78 1.21 5.46
C LYS A 54 -13.20 0.40 4.23
N ALA A 55 -14.50 0.42 3.97
CA ALA A 55 -15.04 -0.02 2.70
C ALA A 55 -14.63 0.95 1.59
N GLY A 56 -14.56 0.46 0.35
CA GLY A 56 -14.22 1.24 -0.83
C GLY A 56 -12.89 0.85 -1.46
N TYR A 57 -12.62 1.42 -2.63
CA TYR A 57 -11.38 1.23 -3.35
C TYR A 57 -11.03 2.53 -4.08
N PRO A 58 -9.74 2.79 -4.28
CA PRO A 58 -9.35 4.00 -4.96
C PRO A 58 -9.70 3.96 -6.45
N SER A 59 -10.34 5.02 -6.96
CA SER A 59 -10.59 5.20 -8.39
C SER A 59 -9.62 6.23 -8.95
N TYR A 60 -8.90 5.87 -10.01
CA TYR A 60 -7.88 6.72 -10.61
C TYR A 60 -8.24 7.07 -12.05
N GLN A 61 -8.14 8.36 -12.36
CA GLN A 61 -8.11 8.87 -13.72
C GLN A 61 -6.70 9.35 -14.04
N PHE A 62 -6.08 8.72 -15.03
CA PHE A 62 -4.74 9.04 -15.48
C PHE A 62 -4.77 9.79 -16.81
N GLY A 63 -3.90 10.78 -16.95
CA GLY A 63 -3.64 11.48 -18.19
C GLY A 63 -2.14 11.75 -18.31
N TRP A 64 -1.60 11.74 -19.52
CA TRP A 64 -0.20 12.07 -19.75
C TRP A 64 -0.05 12.91 -21.02
N GLY A 65 0.97 13.75 -21.04
CA GLY A 65 1.28 14.60 -22.18
C GLY A 65 2.78 14.79 -22.32
N TYR A 66 3.24 14.84 -23.57
CA TYR A 66 4.63 15.11 -23.92
C TYR A 66 4.76 16.56 -24.37
N SER A 67 5.61 17.34 -23.70
CA SER A 67 6.02 18.66 -24.17
C SER A 67 7.39 18.50 -24.83
N GLY A 68 7.55 19.05 -26.04
CA GLY A 68 8.72 18.87 -26.94
C GLY A 68 10.09 19.29 -26.40
N GLN A 69 10.22 19.53 -25.10
CA GLN A 69 11.46 19.77 -24.36
C GLN A 69 11.88 18.55 -23.51
N ASN A 70 11.61 17.33 -23.96
CA ASN A 70 11.93 16.09 -23.23
C ASN A 70 11.25 15.99 -21.84
N LYS A 71 10.09 16.63 -21.68
CA LYS A 71 9.32 16.63 -20.44
C LYS A 71 8.02 15.84 -20.62
N VAL A 72 7.84 14.82 -19.78
CA VAL A 72 6.58 14.09 -19.65
C VAL A 72 5.81 14.65 -18.47
N ARG A 73 4.60 15.15 -18.70
CA ARG A 73 3.66 15.49 -17.63
C ARG A 73 2.74 14.31 -17.43
N VAL A 74 2.71 13.77 -16.21
CA VAL A 74 1.74 12.75 -15.79
C VAL A 74 0.78 13.41 -14.80
N ILE A 75 -0.53 13.25 -15.04
CA ILE A 75 -1.61 13.74 -14.20
C ILE A 75 -2.33 12.50 -13.67
N ILE A 76 -2.37 12.37 -12.35
CA ILE A 76 -3.06 11.27 -11.66
C ILE A 76 -4.08 11.93 -10.73
N ASN A 77 -5.35 11.80 -11.07
CA ASN A 77 -6.45 12.29 -10.25
C ASN A 77 -7.12 11.10 -9.57
N GLN A 78 -7.29 11.19 -8.26
CA GLN A 78 -8.08 10.23 -7.51
C GLN A 78 -9.51 10.76 -7.41
N THR A 79 -10.47 10.06 -8.03
CA THR A 79 -11.83 10.58 -8.31
C THR A 79 -12.93 9.82 -7.58
N GLN A 80 -12.62 9.09 -6.51
CA GLN A 80 -13.69 8.45 -5.74
C GLN A 80 -14.52 9.50 -4.99
N GLU A 81 -15.85 9.36 -4.99
CA GLU A 81 -16.77 10.30 -4.35
C GLU A 81 -17.23 9.81 -2.96
N ASP A 82 -17.41 8.50 -2.80
CA ASP A 82 -17.99 7.92 -1.58
C ASP A 82 -16.99 7.65 -0.45
N PHE A 83 -15.68 7.78 -0.71
CA PHE A 83 -14.63 7.37 0.23
C PHE A 83 -13.48 8.37 0.30
N PRO A 84 -12.81 8.51 1.47
CA PRO A 84 -11.66 9.39 1.62
C PRO A 84 -10.52 9.03 0.66
N THR A 85 -9.59 9.96 0.43
CA THR A 85 -8.42 9.71 -0.42
C THR A 85 -7.55 8.60 0.19
N PHE A 86 -7.24 7.60 -0.64
CA PHE A 86 -6.43 6.46 -0.23
C PHE A 86 -4.96 6.78 -0.47
N LYS A 87 -4.13 6.64 0.56
CA LYS A 87 -2.67 6.59 0.38
C LYS A 87 -2.29 5.31 -0.37
N CYS A 88 -1.88 5.47 -1.61
CA CYS A 88 -1.34 4.43 -2.49
C CYS A 88 0.06 4.80 -2.96
N LEU A 89 0.98 3.86 -2.84
CA LEU A 89 2.28 3.95 -3.49
C LEU A 89 2.12 3.48 -4.95
N LEU A 90 2.36 4.38 -5.90
CA LEU A 90 2.28 4.13 -7.34
C LEU A 90 3.69 4.09 -7.92
N ASN A 91 4.07 2.95 -8.48
CA ASN A 91 5.32 2.82 -9.22
C ASN A 91 5.14 3.35 -10.65
N LEU A 92 5.90 4.38 -11.00
CA LEU A 92 5.95 4.93 -12.35
C LEU A 92 7.27 4.53 -13.01
N SER A 93 7.19 3.79 -14.12
CA SER A 93 8.35 3.42 -14.93
C SER A 93 8.26 4.11 -16.29
N PHE A 94 9.28 4.90 -16.64
CA PHE A 94 9.43 5.49 -17.96
C PHE A 94 10.48 4.70 -18.73
N SER A 95 10.17 4.26 -19.95
CA SER A 95 11.15 3.65 -20.85
C SER A 95 11.29 4.52 -22.10
N SER A 96 12.53 4.84 -22.48
CA SER A 96 12.87 5.42 -23.77
C SER A 96 13.51 4.31 -24.62
N HIS A 97 12.95 4.04 -25.79
CA HIS A 97 13.45 3.01 -26.69
C HIS A 97 14.70 3.44 -27.45
#